data_AF-A0A5Q2NKU1-F1
#
_entry.id   AF-A0A5Q2NKU1-F1
#
_cell.length_a   1.000
_cell.length_b   1.000
_cell.length_c   1.000
_cell.angle_alpha   90.00
_cell.angle_beta   90.00
_cell.angle_gamma   90.00
#
_symmetry.space_group_name_H-M   'P 1'
#
loop_
_entity.id
_entity.type
_entity.pdbx_description
1 polymer ?
#
loop_
_entity_poly.entity_id
_entity_poly.type
_entity_poly.pdbx_seq_one_letter_code
_entity_poly.pdbx_strand_id
1 'polypeptide(L)'
;MEEQPRFFSVKVVPYPDEALSSYILRAASNNGVDTVWFMNSHRSSNSDNIKLSDLARLDFVPYNILDLAPLEEKLSLRPDTMVNYTFLNIIKKLCDSSKPEDSRVMKGLIRRELVFCPECLKERTYYKLKWRLEGFDFCLKHSNRLLRECATCKKKIKYTDINKIGYCPYCFKKIAKQVSESIYDCSSHLEEQRVKEEIINELLMPYSQRIESRELSLKILYLSDYLPQQPINQEKLMVNTNYMLQYARDSMASKRSLHLSVLANILYSAKITYKDLLCLKVPEDFVAEIYNKKSKPQSEDFACQAPWCINYSKTGLLNKTGTRSKKQEVSKFTMYMYCPRCGCAYALSNGSLFERSNFIKGYESLKDVYKTDFTWRQVSHYTGLSLAKNRRIIAYFKGQGLLTESKYNYNDQLLMRITQSLNDGVKLTEIQSWSSWDSGEQFLIYRYHPLVMTAAYNQPIKQPARIDNDELMQKVMLVCEQLVSAKQKITNEAVSKAVGVSSNTISNRGLQVYINKMKHEQKMQMHQDKIKTFKRKIDDFFDKVIDPSISIEELYLRLKLSQNYLCNYAPEINNYIRIKRNESLSKTATYSL
;
A
#
# COMPACT_ATOMS: atom_id res chain seq x y z
N MET A 1 -23.22 -7.39 -44.07
CA MET A 1 -23.81 -8.73 -44.12
C MET A 1 -24.70 -8.88 -42.91
N GLU A 2 -26.01 -8.79 -43.11
CA GLU A 2 -27.02 -9.04 -42.08
C GLU A 2 -26.93 -10.53 -41.69
N GLU A 3 -26.49 -10.80 -40.45
CA GLU A 3 -26.49 -12.15 -39.91
C GLU A 3 -27.94 -12.57 -39.62
N GLN A 4 -28.42 -13.60 -40.30
CA GLN A 4 -29.69 -14.26 -39.95
C GLN A 4 -29.70 -14.64 -38.45
N PRO A 5 -30.84 -14.49 -37.75
CA PRO A 5 -30.93 -14.86 -36.35
C PRO A 5 -30.77 -16.37 -36.20
N ARG A 6 -29.57 -16.81 -35.77
CA ARG A 6 -29.36 -18.20 -35.35
C ARG A 6 -30.13 -18.44 -34.05
N PHE A 7 -31.23 -19.15 -34.14
CA PHE A 7 -31.96 -19.64 -32.98
C PHE A 7 -31.10 -20.67 -32.22
N PHE A 8 -30.99 -20.53 -30.89
CA PHE A 8 -30.40 -21.54 -30.03
C PHE A 8 -31.38 -22.71 -29.89
N SER A 9 -31.16 -23.79 -30.66
CA SER A 9 -32.06 -24.95 -30.69
C SER A 9 -31.94 -25.82 -29.45
N VAL A 10 -30.82 -25.78 -28.73
CA VAL A 10 -30.59 -26.59 -27.53
C VAL A 10 -30.75 -25.74 -26.27
N LYS A 11 -31.84 -25.98 -25.55
CA LYS A 11 -32.13 -25.34 -24.26
C LYS A 11 -31.35 -26.03 -23.15
N VAL A 12 -30.40 -25.32 -22.56
CA VAL A 12 -29.57 -25.83 -21.44
C VAL A 12 -30.11 -25.30 -20.13
N VAL A 13 -30.41 -26.20 -19.18
CA VAL A 13 -30.83 -25.82 -17.83
C VAL A 13 -29.60 -25.65 -16.93
N PRO A 14 -29.47 -24.52 -16.21
CA PRO A 14 -28.40 -24.34 -15.22
C PRO A 14 -28.52 -25.33 -14.06
N TYR A 15 -27.39 -25.77 -13.49
CA TYR A 15 -27.43 -26.56 -12.24
C TYR A 15 -27.46 -25.65 -11.01
N PRO A 16 -28.06 -26.09 -9.88
CA PRO A 16 -28.31 -25.22 -8.71
C PRO A 16 -27.09 -24.46 -8.15
N ASP A 17 -25.89 -25.04 -8.20
CA ASP A 17 -24.64 -24.45 -7.68
C ASP A 17 -23.62 -24.12 -8.78
N GLU A 18 -24.06 -24.07 -10.04
CA GLU A 18 -23.22 -23.77 -11.20
C GLU A 18 -22.76 -22.31 -11.21
N ALA A 19 -21.52 -22.07 -11.66
CA ALA A 19 -21.06 -20.72 -11.96
C ALA A 19 -21.62 -20.24 -13.31
N LEU A 20 -22.00 -18.97 -13.43
CA LEU A 20 -22.49 -18.42 -14.71
C LEU A 20 -21.49 -18.62 -15.85
N SER A 21 -20.19 -18.45 -15.60
CA SER A 21 -19.13 -18.74 -16.58
C SER A 21 -19.17 -20.19 -17.09
N SER A 22 -19.47 -21.16 -16.21
CA SER A 22 -19.65 -22.57 -16.58
C SER A 22 -20.91 -22.76 -17.40
N TYR A 23 -22.02 -22.15 -16.99
CA TYR A 23 -23.28 -22.24 -17.71
C TYR A 23 -23.13 -21.74 -19.16
N ILE A 24 -22.49 -20.59 -19.36
CA ILE A 24 -22.25 -19.99 -20.69
C ILE A 24 -21.40 -20.91 -21.59
N LEU A 25 -20.32 -21.48 -21.05
CA LEU A 25 -19.49 -22.45 -21.79
C LEU A 25 -20.30 -23.68 -22.23
N ARG A 26 -21.17 -24.20 -21.34
CA ARG A 26 -22.05 -25.33 -21.66
C ARG A 26 -23.11 -24.96 -22.68
N ALA A 27 -23.76 -23.81 -22.53
CA ALA A 27 -24.77 -23.32 -23.46
C ALA A 27 -24.19 -23.16 -24.87
N ALA A 28 -23.02 -22.53 -24.99
CA ALA A 28 -22.33 -22.38 -26.27
C ALA A 28 -21.93 -23.74 -26.87
N SER A 29 -21.28 -24.60 -26.08
CA SER A 29 -20.84 -25.92 -26.55
C SER A 29 -22.00 -26.83 -26.97
N ASN A 30 -23.13 -26.80 -26.27
CA ASN A 30 -24.30 -27.61 -26.61
C ASN A 30 -25.05 -27.09 -27.84
N ASN A 31 -24.93 -25.80 -28.14
CA ASN A 31 -25.46 -25.20 -29.37
C ASN A 31 -24.43 -25.22 -30.52
N GLY A 32 -23.27 -25.86 -30.33
CA GLY A 32 -22.25 -25.99 -31.38
C GLY A 32 -21.63 -24.66 -31.82
N VAL A 33 -21.65 -23.64 -30.96
CA VAL A 33 -21.13 -22.30 -31.28
C VAL A 33 -19.88 -21.98 -30.45
N ASP A 34 -19.04 -21.11 -30.99
CA ASP A 34 -17.90 -20.56 -30.26
C ASP A 34 -18.38 -19.71 -29.06
N THR A 35 -17.69 -19.82 -27.92
CA THR A 35 -18.08 -19.12 -26.69
C THR A 35 -17.89 -17.61 -26.78
N VAL A 36 -16.83 -17.15 -27.46
CA VAL A 36 -16.58 -15.72 -27.63
C VAL A 36 -17.63 -15.10 -28.55
N TRP A 37 -17.99 -15.80 -29.63
CA TRP A 37 -19.11 -15.40 -30.48
C TRP A 37 -20.42 -15.35 -29.69
N PHE A 38 -20.74 -16.41 -28.93
CA PHE A 38 -21.96 -16.50 -28.12
C PHE A 38 -22.10 -15.31 -27.15
N MET A 39 -21.02 -14.94 -26.46
CA MET A 39 -21.00 -13.78 -25.57
C MET A 39 -21.17 -12.46 -26.33
N ASN A 40 -20.44 -12.27 -27.44
CA ASN A 40 -20.52 -11.02 -28.21
C ASN A 40 -21.91 -10.79 -28.83
N SER A 41 -22.65 -11.86 -29.16
CA SER A 41 -24.04 -11.76 -29.64
C SER A 41 -25.03 -11.25 -28.58
N HIS A 42 -24.60 -11.13 -27.33
CA HIS A 42 -25.40 -10.66 -26.19
C HIS A 42 -24.62 -9.64 -25.34
N ARG A 43 -23.68 -8.94 -25.96
CA ARG A 43 -22.86 -7.95 -25.25
C ARG A 43 -23.70 -6.77 -24.78
N SER A 44 -23.36 -6.23 -23.62
CA SER A 44 -23.88 -4.93 -23.19
C SER A 44 -23.32 -3.82 -24.10
N SER A 45 -24.13 -2.81 -24.42
CA SER A 45 -23.81 -1.73 -25.38
C SER A 45 -22.57 -0.91 -25.01
N ASN A 46 -22.12 -0.98 -23.76
CA ASN A 46 -20.96 -0.24 -23.24
C ASN A 46 -19.64 -1.05 -23.22
N SER A 47 -19.62 -2.28 -23.73
CA SER A 47 -18.42 -3.14 -23.69
C SER A 47 -17.69 -3.19 -25.03
N ASP A 48 -16.36 -2.99 -25.00
CA ASP A 48 -15.46 -3.42 -26.08
C ASP A 48 -15.69 -4.90 -26.40
N ASN A 49 -15.28 -5.36 -27.59
CA ASN A 49 -15.39 -6.76 -28.00
C ASN A 49 -14.97 -7.71 -26.87
N ILE A 50 -15.91 -8.54 -26.41
CA ILE A 50 -15.73 -9.45 -25.27
C ILE A 50 -14.70 -10.50 -25.67
N LYS A 51 -13.73 -10.76 -24.79
CA LYS A 51 -12.70 -11.79 -24.99
C LYS A 51 -12.98 -12.99 -24.09
N LEU A 52 -12.39 -14.14 -24.41
CA LEU A 52 -12.50 -15.33 -23.56
C LEU A 52 -12.02 -15.07 -22.11
N SER A 53 -11.03 -14.19 -21.94
CA SER A 53 -10.54 -13.78 -20.61
C SER A 53 -11.60 -13.09 -19.75
N ASP A 54 -12.64 -12.51 -20.36
CA ASP A 54 -13.73 -11.84 -19.64
C ASP A 54 -14.77 -12.82 -19.06
N LEU A 55 -14.76 -14.09 -19.50
CA LEU A 55 -15.69 -15.12 -19.01
C LEU A 55 -15.66 -15.23 -17.47
N ALA A 56 -14.46 -15.17 -16.89
CA ALA A 56 -14.27 -15.26 -15.44
C ALA A 56 -14.89 -14.07 -14.66
N ARG A 57 -15.16 -12.96 -15.33
CA ARG A 57 -15.76 -11.75 -14.73
C ARG A 57 -17.29 -11.85 -14.65
N LEU A 58 -17.91 -12.72 -15.45
CA LEU A 58 -19.36 -12.94 -15.46
C LEU A 58 -19.89 -13.42 -14.10
N ASP A 59 -19.08 -14.19 -13.37
CA ASP A 59 -19.47 -14.70 -12.05
C ASP A 59 -19.64 -13.59 -10.99
N PHE A 60 -19.30 -12.32 -11.27
CA PHE A 60 -19.37 -11.20 -10.31
C PHE A 60 -20.50 -10.23 -10.60
N VAL A 61 -20.34 -9.47 -11.68
CA VAL A 61 -21.28 -8.42 -12.10
C VAL A 61 -21.51 -8.62 -13.59
N PRO A 62 -22.40 -9.56 -13.97
CA PRO A 62 -22.56 -9.99 -15.35
C PRO A 62 -23.07 -8.87 -16.27
N TYR A 63 -23.88 -7.95 -15.75
CA TYR A 63 -24.47 -6.83 -16.49
C TYR A 63 -23.44 -5.87 -17.12
N ASN A 64 -22.20 -5.86 -16.62
CA ASN A 64 -21.13 -5.05 -17.20
C ASN A 64 -20.59 -5.62 -18.51
N ILE A 65 -20.95 -6.87 -18.83
CA ILE A 65 -20.39 -7.62 -19.97
C ILE A 65 -21.52 -8.07 -20.86
N LEU A 66 -22.57 -8.67 -20.30
CA LEU A 66 -23.70 -9.22 -21.05
C LEU A 66 -24.99 -8.49 -20.71
N ASP A 67 -25.83 -8.33 -21.73
CA ASP A 67 -27.24 -8.04 -21.54
C ASP A 67 -27.98 -9.35 -21.23
N LEU A 68 -28.37 -9.54 -19.97
CA LEU A 68 -28.93 -10.80 -19.50
C LEU A 68 -30.38 -11.01 -19.93
N ALA A 69 -31.19 -9.95 -20.06
CA ALA A 69 -32.61 -10.12 -20.32
C ALA A 69 -32.90 -10.74 -21.70
N PRO A 70 -32.32 -10.26 -22.82
CA PRO A 70 -32.46 -10.90 -24.13
C PRO A 70 -31.85 -12.31 -24.16
N LEU A 71 -30.79 -12.54 -23.39
CA LEU A 71 -30.13 -13.84 -23.33
C LEU A 71 -30.98 -14.88 -22.59
N GLU A 72 -31.58 -14.50 -21.47
CA GLU A 72 -32.52 -15.33 -20.70
C GLU A 72 -33.74 -15.67 -21.54
N GLU A 73 -34.31 -14.70 -22.26
CA GLU A 73 -35.44 -14.91 -23.17
C GLU A 73 -35.10 -15.94 -24.25
N LYS A 74 -33.97 -15.77 -24.96
CA LYS A 74 -33.52 -16.70 -26.00
C LYS A 74 -33.26 -18.11 -25.49
N LEU A 75 -32.80 -18.24 -24.24
CA LEU A 75 -32.56 -19.52 -23.59
C LEU A 75 -33.80 -20.08 -22.88
N SER A 76 -34.93 -19.38 -22.95
CA SER A 76 -36.18 -19.72 -22.26
C SER A 76 -36.01 -19.89 -20.74
N LEU A 77 -35.19 -19.02 -20.13
CA LEU A 77 -35.05 -18.92 -18.69
C LEU A 77 -36.03 -17.87 -18.15
N ARG A 78 -36.36 -17.97 -16.86
CA ARG A 78 -37.13 -16.91 -16.19
C ARG A 78 -36.23 -15.67 -16.02
N PRO A 79 -36.80 -14.46 -16.04
CA PRO A 79 -36.04 -13.23 -15.76
C PRO A 79 -35.23 -13.33 -14.46
N ASP A 80 -34.02 -12.80 -14.46
CA ASP A 80 -33.05 -12.77 -13.36
C ASP A 80 -32.56 -14.15 -12.87
N THR A 81 -32.84 -15.22 -13.62
CA THR A 81 -32.35 -16.57 -13.29
C THR A 81 -30.83 -16.62 -13.30
N MET A 82 -30.18 -16.00 -14.29
CA MET A 82 -28.72 -16.03 -14.45
C MET A 82 -27.98 -15.34 -13.30
N VAL A 83 -28.60 -14.34 -12.67
CA VAL A 83 -28.03 -13.61 -11.53
C VAL A 83 -27.77 -14.53 -10.35
N ASN A 84 -28.62 -15.55 -10.15
CA ASN A 84 -28.48 -16.51 -9.06
C ASN A 84 -27.26 -17.41 -9.18
N TYR A 85 -26.61 -17.44 -10.35
CA TYR A 85 -25.37 -18.18 -10.61
C TYR A 85 -24.13 -17.27 -10.56
N THR A 86 -24.24 -16.13 -9.86
CA THR A 86 -23.18 -15.13 -9.68
C THR A 86 -23.07 -14.70 -8.22
N PHE A 87 -21.98 -13.99 -7.88
CA PHE A 87 -21.79 -13.36 -6.58
C PHE A 87 -22.54 -12.03 -6.42
N LEU A 88 -23.34 -11.61 -7.41
CA LEU A 88 -24.01 -10.31 -7.37
C LEU A 88 -24.96 -10.18 -6.17
N ASN A 89 -25.63 -11.27 -5.78
CA ASN A 89 -26.51 -11.27 -4.61
C ASN A 89 -25.73 -10.93 -3.33
N ILE A 90 -24.53 -11.50 -3.14
CA ILE A 90 -23.66 -11.16 -2.00
C ILE A 90 -23.25 -9.70 -2.05
N ILE A 91 -22.84 -9.22 -3.23
CA ILE A 91 -22.39 -7.84 -3.42
C ILE A 91 -23.51 -6.85 -3.09
N LYS A 92 -24.73 -7.08 -3.59
CA LYS A 92 -25.89 -6.22 -3.34
C LYS A 92 -26.28 -6.17 -1.85
N LYS A 93 -26.12 -7.27 -1.12
CA LYS A 93 -26.47 -7.37 0.30
C LYS A 93 -25.49 -6.67 1.25
N LEU A 94 -24.19 -6.70 0.90
CA LEU A 94 -23.10 -6.25 1.78
C LEU A 94 -22.45 -4.94 1.33
N CYS A 95 -22.89 -4.34 0.22
CA CYS A 95 -22.32 -3.11 -0.31
C CYS A 95 -23.27 -1.90 -0.15
N ASP A 96 -22.70 -0.78 0.26
CA ASP A 96 -23.39 0.50 0.36
C ASP A 96 -23.33 1.32 -0.95
N SER A 97 -22.44 0.96 -1.89
CA SER A 97 -22.29 1.73 -3.13
C SER A 97 -23.51 1.56 -4.03
N SER A 98 -23.86 2.62 -4.76
CA SER A 98 -24.82 2.57 -5.85
C SER A 98 -24.34 1.73 -7.03
N LYS A 99 -23.02 1.47 -7.09
CA LYS A 99 -22.32 0.73 -8.14
C LYS A 99 -21.72 -0.57 -7.59
N PRO A 100 -22.36 -1.73 -7.78
CA PRO A 100 -21.85 -3.03 -7.32
C PRO A 100 -20.43 -3.36 -7.81
N GLU A 101 -20.04 -2.86 -8.98
CA GLU A 101 -18.74 -3.08 -9.61
C GLU A 101 -17.56 -2.49 -8.85
N ASP A 102 -17.79 -1.43 -8.06
CA ASP A 102 -16.76 -0.80 -7.23
C ASP A 102 -16.59 -1.53 -5.88
N SER A 103 -17.44 -2.52 -5.61
CA SER A 103 -17.45 -3.24 -4.35
C SER A 103 -16.17 -4.04 -4.14
N ARG A 104 -15.63 -3.93 -2.93
CA ARG A 104 -14.45 -4.69 -2.49
C ARG A 104 -14.81 -5.87 -1.59
N VAL A 105 -16.11 -6.19 -1.41
CA VAL A 105 -16.58 -7.28 -0.54
C VAL A 105 -15.85 -8.60 -0.84
N MET A 106 -15.68 -8.91 -2.13
CA MET A 106 -15.07 -10.17 -2.59
C MET A 106 -13.56 -10.09 -2.78
N LYS A 107 -12.93 -8.92 -2.57
CA LYS A 107 -11.52 -8.73 -2.88
C LYS A 107 -10.65 -9.62 -1.99
N GLY A 108 -9.73 -10.35 -2.60
CA GLY A 108 -8.83 -11.29 -1.94
C GLY A 108 -9.41 -12.69 -1.71
N LEU A 109 -10.73 -12.86 -1.86
CA LEU A 109 -11.39 -14.17 -1.80
C LEU A 109 -11.47 -14.88 -3.15
N ILE A 110 -11.26 -14.16 -4.25
CA ILE A 110 -11.48 -14.73 -5.58
C ILE A 110 -10.20 -15.38 -6.10
N ARG A 111 -10.32 -16.68 -6.40
CA ARG A 111 -9.29 -17.45 -7.06
C ARG A 111 -9.14 -17.03 -8.52
N ARG A 112 -7.89 -16.96 -8.97
CA ARG A 112 -7.57 -16.85 -10.40
C ARG A 112 -7.48 -18.22 -11.08
N GLU A 113 -7.16 -19.24 -10.29
CA GLU A 113 -6.93 -20.61 -10.70
C GLU A 113 -8.19 -21.44 -10.44
N LEU A 114 -8.54 -22.32 -11.38
CA LEU A 114 -9.59 -23.30 -11.24
C LEU A 114 -9.15 -24.36 -10.24
N VAL A 115 -9.99 -24.58 -9.24
CA VAL A 115 -9.97 -25.80 -8.43
C VAL A 115 -11.19 -26.63 -8.76
N PHE A 116 -11.05 -27.95 -8.69
CA PHE A 116 -12.14 -28.85 -9.08
C PHE A 116 -12.07 -30.18 -8.37
N CYS A 117 -13.23 -30.81 -8.22
CA CYS A 117 -13.35 -32.21 -7.84
C CYS A 117 -13.53 -33.06 -9.10
N PRO A 118 -12.62 -34.01 -9.40
CA PRO A 118 -12.78 -34.91 -10.55
C PRO A 118 -14.08 -35.70 -10.50
N GLU A 119 -14.47 -36.18 -9.32
CA GLU A 119 -15.71 -36.97 -9.13
C GLU A 119 -16.97 -36.15 -9.43
N CYS A 120 -17.06 -34.90 -8.93
CA CYS A 120 -18.14 -33.99 -9.31
C CYS A 120 -18.21 -33.81 -10.84
N LEU A 121 -17.06 -33.64 -11.50
CA LEU A 121 -17.01 -33.47 -12.96
C LEU A 121 -17.38 -34.74 -13.74
N LYS A 122 -17.14 -35.93 -13.17
CA LYS A 122 -17.59 -37.23 -13.72
C LYS A 122 -19.10 -37.37 -13.63
N GLU A 123 -19.69 -37.00 -12.50
CA GLU A 123 -21.14 -37.06 -12.28
C GLU A 123 -21.87 -36.09 -13.19
N ARG A 124 -21.41 -34.84 -13.22
CA ARG A 124 -21.99 -33.75 -14.01
C ARG A 124 -20.89 -32.78 -14.42
N THR A 125 -20.71 -32.59 -15.72
CA THR A 125 -19.60 -31.78 -16.26
C THR A 125 -19.92 -30.28 -16.20
N TYR A 126 -19.76 -29.66 -15.03
CA TYR A 126 -19.88 -28.21 -14.80
C TYR A 126 -18.98 -27.73 -13.66
N TYR A 127 -18.66 -26.43 -13.61
CA TYR A 127 -17.92 -25.82 -12.51
C TYR A 127 -18.85 -25.15 -11.51
N LYS A 128 -18.62 -25.41 -10.22
CA LYS A 128 -19.41 -24.83 -9.13
C LYS A 128 -18.97 -23.39 -8.85
N LEU A 129 -19.92 -22.50 -8.56
CA LEU A 129 -19.63 -21.09 -8.24
C LEU A 129 -18.69 -20.95 -7.05
N LYS A 130 -18.95 -21.72 -5.97
CA LYS A 130 -18.14 -21.71 -4.74
C LYS A 130 -16.67 -22.11 -4.95
N TRP A 131 -16.33 -22.86 -6.02
CA TRP A 131 -14.94 -23.19 -6.32
C TRP A 131 -14.10 -21.94 -6.66
N ARG A 132 -14.74 -20.82 -7.00
CA ARG A 132 -14.09 -19.51 -7.18
C ARG A 132 -13.60 -18.88 -5.88
N LEU A 133 -14.05 -19.35 -4.71
CA LEU A 133 -13.75 -18.75 -3.41
C LEU A 133 -12.54 -19.40 -2.74
N GLU A 134 -11.59 -18.61 -2.26
CA GLU A 134 -10.48 -19.05 -1.42
C GLU A 134 -11.01 -19.56 -0.07
N GLY A 135 -10.37 -20.59 0.49
CA GLY A 135 -10.84 -21.29 1.70
C GLY A 135 -11.81 -22.44 1.44
N PHE A 136 -12.23 -22.66 0.19
CA PHE A 136 -13.00 -23.84 -0.22
C PHE A 136 -12.07 -24.85 -0.89
N ASP A 137 -11.33 -25.61 -0.10
CA ASP A 137 -10.28 -26.53 -0.56
C ASP A 137 -10.73 -27.98 -0.65
N PHE A 138 -11.92 -28.28 -0.15
CA PHE A 138 -12.45 -29.64 -0.08
C PHE A 138 -13.79 -29.75 -0.81
N CYS A 139 -14.05 -30.90 -1.42
CA CYS A 139 -15.38 -31.25 -1.86
C CYS A 139 -16.15 -31.88 -0.71
N LEU A 140 -17.16 -31.19 -0.16
CA LEU A 140 -17.98 -31.76 0.92
C LEU A 140 -18.82 -32.97 0.48
N LYS A 141 -19.11 -33.11 -0.83
CA LYS A 141 -19.88 -34.24 -1.36
C LYS A 141 -19.06 -35.53 -1.44
N HIS A 142 -17.79 -35.41 -1.85
CA HIS A 142 -16.90 -36.55 -2.11
C HIS A 142 -15.80 -36.69 -1.06
N SER A 143 -15.79 -35.82 -0.04
CA SER A 143 -14.82 -35.81 1.05
C SER A 143 -13.36 -35.90 0.59
N ASN A 144 -13.05 -35.21 -0.51
CA ASN A 144 -11.73 -35.20 -1.13
C ASN A 144 -11.19 -33.77 -1.26
N ARG A 145 -9.87 -33.64 -1.37
CA ARG A 145 -9.25 -32.34 -1.63
C ARG A 145 -9.44 -31.94 -3.09
N LEU A 146 -9.83 -30.70 -3.33
CA LEU A 146 -9.96 -30.16 -4.68
C LEU A 146 -8.59 -30.07 -5.34
N LEU A 147 -8.50 -30.52 -6.59
CA LEU A 147 -7.27 -30.43 -7.37
C LEU A 147 -7.07 -28.99 -7.85
N ARG A 148 -5.85 -28.47 -7.70
CA ARG A 148 -5.43 -27.11 -8.12
C ARG A 148 -4.66 -27.10 -9.45
N GLU A 149 -4.25 -28.27 -9.91
CA GLU A 149 -3.47 -28.46 -11.12
C GLU A 149 -3.94 -29.68 -11.90
N CYS A 150 -3.65 -29.71 -13.20
CA CYS A 150 -3.94 -30.89 -14.01
C CYS A 150 -2.99 -32.03 -13.63
N ALA A 151 -3.52 -33.18 -13.20
CA ALA A 151 -2.70 -34.33 -12.82
C ALA A 151 -1.78 -34.84 -13.95
N THR A 152 -2.13 -34.60 -15.23
CA THR A 152 -1.32 -35.03 -16.38
C THR A 152 -0.17 -34.08 -16.70
N CYS A 153 -0.45 -32.78 -16.87
CA CYS A 153 0.57 -31.82 -17.33
C CYS A 153 1.13 -30.95 -16.20
N LYS A 154 0.61 -31.10 -14.98
CA LYS A 154 1.00 -30.37 -13.76
C LYS A 154 0.90 -28.85 -13.85
N LYS A 155 0.23 -28.34 -14.89
CA LYS A 155 -0.06 -26.91 -15.03
C LYS A 155 -1.31 -26.53 -14.24
N LYS A 156 -1.23 -25.41 -13.54
CA LYS A 156 -2.37 -24.75 -12.88
C LYS A 156 -3.29 -24.14 -13.92
N ILE A 157 -4.57 -24.48 -13.87
CA ILE A 157 -5.55 -24.04 -14.87
C ILE A 157 -6.08 -22.67 -14.43
N LYS A 158 -5.89 -21.63 -15.23
CA LYS A 158 -6.52 -20.32 -14.95
C LYS A 158 -7.92 -20.29 -15.51
N TYR A 159 -8.85 -19.62 -14.82
CA TYR A 159 -10.22 -19.44 -15.34
C TYR A 159 -10.26 -18.71 -16.69
N THR A 160 -9.31 -17.81 -16.94
CA THR A 160 -9.17 -17.08 -18.22
C THR A 160 -8.79 -17.95 -19.41
N ASP A 161 -8.25 -19.14 -19.14
CA ASP A 161 -7.70 -20.01 -20.17
C ASP A 161 -8.69 -21.15 -20.51
N ILE A 162 -9.82 -21.23 -19.80
CA ILE A 162 -10.84 -22.26 -20.00
C ILE A 162 -11.64 -21.96 -21.27
N ASN A 163 -11.49 -22.83 -22.27
CA ASN A 163 -12.29 -22.82 -23.50
C ASN A 163 -13.29 -23.97 -23.60
N LYS A 164 -13.14 -25.03 -22.78
CA LYS A 164 -14.00 -26.21 -22.78
C LYS A 164 -14.09 -26.84 -21.39
N ILE A 165 -15.31 -27.07 -20.92
CA ILE A 165 -15.55 -27.63 -19.58
C ILE A 165 -15.09 -29.08 -19.50
N GLY A 166 -14.40 -29.42 -18.42
CA GLY A 166 -13.98 -30.78 -18.14
C GLY A 166 -12.69 -31.20 -18.86
N TYR A 167 -12.03 -30.28 -19.56
CA TYR A 167 -10.74 -30.51 -20.22
C TYR A 167 -9.68 -29.52 -19.74
N CYS A 168 -8.43 -29.96 -19.69
CA CYS A 168 -7.31 -29.07 -19.42
C CYS A 168 -7.00 -28.24 -20.68
N PRO A 169 -6.91 -26.90 -20.59
CA PRO A 169 -6.66 -26.05 -21.77
C PRO A 169 -5.25 -26.18 -22.35
N TYR A 170 -4.31 -26.77 -21.61
CA TYR A 170 -2.91 -26.88 -22.03
C TYR A 170 -2.54 -28.23 -22.64
N CYS A 171 -3.19 -29.31 -22.21
CA CYS A 171 -2.89 -30.67 -22.68
C CYS A 171 -4.10 -31.42 -23.20
N PHE A 172 -5.28 -30.78 -23.22
CA PHE A 172 -6.54 -31.29 -23.77
C PHE A 172 -7.03 -32.63 -23.19
N LYS A 173 -6.45 -33.10 -22.08
CA LYS A 173 -6.91 -34.30 -21.39
C LYS A 173 -8.10 -33.98 -20.48
N LYS A 174 -9.01 -34.95 -20.33
CA LYS A 174 -10.18 -34.85 -19.45
C LYS A 174 -9.74 -34.75 -17.98
N ILE A 175 -10.06 -33.64 -17.32
CA ILE A 175 -9.75 -33.43 -15.90
C ILE A 175 -10.68 -34.25 -15.00
N ALA A 176 -11.87 -34.62 -15.49
CA ALA A 176 -12.79 -35.52 -14.78
C ALA A 176 -12.19 -36.92 -14.54
N LYS A 177 -11.26 -37.41 -15.36
CA LYS A 177 -10.67 -38.75 -15.20
C LYS A 177 -9.55 -38.82 -14.15
N GLN A 178 -9.22 -37.70 -13.52
CA GLN A 178 -8.14 -37.62 -12.55
C GLN A 178 -8.56 -38.21 -11.20
N VAL A 179 -7.58 -38.57 -10.38
CA VAL A 179 -7.78 -39.11 -9.03
C VAL A 179 -7.40 -38.02 -8.03
N SER A 180 -8.28 -37.76 -7.08
CA SER A 180 -8.03 -36.87 -5.93
C SER A 180 -7.58 -37.67 -4.73
N GLU A 181 -6.76 -37.06 -3.88
CA GLU A 181 -6.38 -37.65 -2.58
C GLU A 181 -7.59 -37.66 -1.64
N SER A 182 -7.86 -38.82 -1.04
CA SER A 182 -8.86 -38.97 0.02
C SER A 182 -8.35 -38.39 1.33
N ILE A 183 -9.25 -37.77 2.10
CA ILE A 183 -8.91 -37.11 3.35
C ILE A 183 -9.09 -38.12 4.50
N TYR A 184 -7.99 -38.55 5.11
CA TYR A 184 -8.06 -39.37 6.32
C TYR A 184 -7.87 -38.57 7.63
N ASP A 185 -7.42 -37.29 7.58
CA ASP A 185 -6.95 -36.57 8.79
C ASP A 185 -7.18 -35.03 8.83
N CYS A 186 -8.30 -34.51 8.28
CA CYS A 186 -8.61 -33.06 8.31
C CYS A 186 -10.05 -32.73 8.74
N SER A 187 -10.56 -33.40 9.77
CA SER A 187 -11.94 -33.21 10.26
C SER A 187 -12.26 -31.77 10.67
N SER A 188 -11.33 -31.08 11.34
CA SER A 188 -11.51 -29.69 11.79
C SER A 188 -11.67 -28.69 10.63
N HIS A 189 -10.86 -28.82 9.58
CA HIS A 189 -10.92 -27.95 8.40
C HIS A 189 -12.17 -28.21 7.56
N LEU A 190 -12.64 -29.46 7.50
CA LEU A 190 -13.89 -29.81 6.84
C LEU A 190 -15.09 -29.17 7.54
N GLU A 191 -15.10 -29.18 8.87
CA GLU A 191 -16.17 -28.56 9.65
C GLU A 191 -16.15 -27.03 9.52
N GLU A 192 -14.97 -26.41 9.59
CA GLU A 192 -14.83 -24.97 9.31
C GLU A 192 -15.35 -24.60 7.92
N GLN A 193 -14.97 -25.36 6.88
CA GLN A 193 -15.45 -25.12 5.53
C GLN A 193 -16.97 -25.34 5.41
N ARG A 194 -17.53 -26.34 6.09
CA ARG A 194 -18.97 -26.62 6.09
C ARG A 194 -19.76 -25.42 6.60
N VAL A 195 -19.38 -24.87 7.75
CA VAL A 195 -20.06 -23.70 8.32
C VAL A 195 -19.91 -22.47 7.41
N LYS A 196 -18.72 -22.26 6.84
CA LYS A 196 -18.50 -21.18 5.87
C LYS A 196 -19.34 -21.37 4.60
N GLU A 197 -19.50 -22.60 4.12
CA GLU A 197 -20.33 -22.90 2.96
C GLU A 197 -21.80 -22.57 3.21
N GLU A 198 -22.31 -22.88 4.40
CA GLU A 198 -23.67 -22.54 4.81
C GLU A 198 -23.90 -21.02 4.80
N ILE A 199 -22.99 -20.26 5.42
CA ILE A 199 -23.04 -18.78 5.42
C ILE A 199 -23.04 -18.23 3.98
N ILE A 200 -22.17 -18.75 3.10
CA ILE A 200 -22.09 -18.31 1.71
C ILE A 200 -23.36 -18.66 0.93
N ASN A 201 -23.90 -19.86 1.12
CA ASN A 201 -25.13 -20.28 0.45
C ASN A 201 -26.31 -19.38 0.85
N GLU A 202 -26.44 -19.04 2.13
CA GLU A 202 -27.45 -18.08 2.61
C GLU A 202 -27.27 -16.69 1.96
N LEU A 203 -26.03 -16.22 1.85
CA LEU A 203 -25.69 -14.96 1.20
C LEU A 203 -25.91 -14.98 -0.32
N LEU A 204 -25.89 -16.14 -0.98
CA LEU A 204 -26.19 -16.27 -2.40
C LEU A 204 -27.70 -16.24 -2.72
N MET A 205 -28.57 -16.55 -1.76
CA MET A 205 -30.03 -16.58 -1.98
C MET A 205 -30.60 -15.20 -2.33
N PRO A 206 -31.52 -15.05 -3.31
CA PRO A 206 -32.00 -13.73 -3.73
C PRO A 206 -32.81 -12.98 -2.65
N TYR A 207 -33.47 -13.68 -1.73
CA TYR A 207 -34.43 -13.10 -0.79
C TYR A 207 -33.87 -12.63 0.56
N SER A 208 -32.55 -12.67 0.79
CA SER A 208 -32.05 -12.24 2.09
C SER A 208 -32.06 -10.71 2.21
N GLN A 209 -32.38 -10.23 3.41
CA GLN A 209 -32.39 -8.81 3.74
C GLN A 209 -30.99 -8.19 3.54
N ARG A 210 -30.96 -6.97 3.02
CA ARG A 210 -29.75 -6.12 2.95
C ARG A 210 -29.47 -5.56 4.34
N ILE A 211 -28.20 -5.55 4.73
CA ILE A 211 -27.73 -4.89 5.96
C ILE A 211 -26.86 -3.70 5.57
N GLU A 212 -27.13 -2.53 6.16
CA GLU A 212 -26.31 -1.34 5.92
C GLU A 212 -24.92 -1.52 6.55
N SER A 213 -23.87 -0.99 5.92
CA SER A 213 -22.50 -1.20 6.43
C SER A 213 -22.29 -0.61 7.83
N ARG A 214 -23.03 0.45 8.21
CA ARG A 214 -23.02 1.01 9.57
C ARG A 214 -23.58 0.03 10.59
N GLU A 215 -24.77 -0.50 10.31
CA GLU A 215 -25.44 -1.50 11.16
C GLU A 215 -24.59 -2.77 11.27
N LEU A 216 -24.07 -3.27 10.14
CA LEU A 216 -23.17 -4.41 10.10
C LEU A 216 -21.92 -4.18 10.95
N SER A 217 -21.32 -2.99 10.89
CA SER A 217 -20.13 -2.66 11.67
C SER A 217 -20.42 -2.61 13.18
N LEU A 218 -21.56 -2.04 13.59
CA LEU A 218 -21.99 -2.04 14.99
C LEU A 218 -22.21 -3.45 15.52
N LYS A 219 -22.93 -4.28 14.77
CA LYS A 219 -23.18 -5.68 15.14
C LYS A 219 -21.87 -6.46 15.26
N ILE A 220 -20.95 -6.28 14.33
CA ILE A 220 -19.66 -6.95 14.39
C ILE A 220 -18.81 -6.50 15.57
N LEU A 221 -18.76 -5.19 15.87
CA LEU A 221 -18.06 -4.69 17.04
C LEU A 221 -18.65 -5.28 18.33
N TYR A 222 -19.97 -5.31 18.43
CA TYR A 222 -20.65 -5.93 19.56
C TYR A 222 -20.32 -7.43 19.68
N LEU A 223 -20.37 -8.19 18.58
CA LEU A 223 -19.98 -9.61 18.57
C LEU A 223 -18.50 -9.82 18.95
N SER A 224 -17.63 -8.87 18.60
CA SER A 224 -16.19 -8.97 18.87
C SER A 224 -15.82 -8.66 20.32
N ASP A 225 -16.56 -7.76 20.98
CA ASP A 225 -16.33 -7.38 22.38
C ASP A 225 -17.15 -8.23 23.38
N TYR A 226 -18.37 -8.66 23.02
CA TYR A 226 -19.37 -9.14 24.00
C TYR A 226 -19.82 -10.59 23.86
N LEU A 227 -19.43 -11.36 22.84
CA LEU A 227 -19.71 -12.81 22.81
C LEU A 227 -18.47 -13.60 23.27
N PRO A 228 -18.36 -13.94 24.56
CA PRO A 228 -17.18 -14.57 25.10
C PRO A 228 -17.44 -16.07 25.21
N GLN A 229 -16.74 -16.86 24.40
CA GLN A 229 -16.33 -18.19 24.86
C GLN A 229 -14.84 -18.48 24.63
N GLN A 230 -14.15 -17.68 23.80
CA GLN A 230 -12.69 -17.55 23.80
C GLN A 230 -12.34 -16.11 23.40
N PRO A 231 -11.26 -15.51 23.93
CA PRO A 231 -10.77 -14.22 23.43
C PRO A 231 -10.48 -14.40 21.95
N ILE A 232 -11.34 -13.85 21.09
CA ILE A 232 -11.12 -13.94 19.66
C ILE A 232 -9.85 -13.13 19.40
N ASN A 233 -8.76 -13.82 19.06
CA ASN A 233 -7.49 -13.16 18.81
C ASN A 233 -7.70 -12.17 17.64
N GLN A 234 -7.77 -10.89 17.96
CA GLN A 234 -8.06 -9.82 17.00
C GLN A 234 -7.03 -9.79 15.86
N GLU A 235 -5.81 -10.28 16.11
CA GLU A 235 -4.78 -10.45 15.07
C GLU A 235 -5.13 -11.55 14.05
N LYS A 236 -5.83 -12.63 14.47
CA LYS A 236 -6.28 -13.70 13.57
C LYS A 236 -7.48 -13.30 12.71
N LEU A 237 -8.35 -12.41 13.19
CA LEU A 237 -9.53 -11.96 12.43
C LEU A 237 -9.20 -10.91 11.36
N MET A 238 -8.00 -10.31 11.37
CA MET A 238 -7.59 -9.22 10.49
C MET A 238 -8.57 -8.02 10.50
N VAL A 239 -9.32 -7.83 11.59
CA VAL A 239 -10.28 -6.72 11.72
C VAL A 239 -9.53 -5.49 12.18
N ASN A 240 -9.58 -4.42 11.38
CA ASN A 240 -9.11 -3.12 11.82
C ASN A 240 -10.21 -2.47 12.68
N THR A 241 -10.13 -2.62 14.00
CA THR A 241 -11.14 -2.09 14.94
C THR A 241 -11.35 -0.59 14.79
N ASN A 242 -10.29 0.18 14.51
CA ASN A 242 -10.40 1.63 14.26
C ASN A 242 -11.24 1.95 13.03
N TYR A 243 -11.14 1.13 11.98
CA TYR A 243 -11.94 1.26 10.78
C TYR A 243 -13.40 0.93 11.08
N MET A 244 -13.68 -0.20 11.74
CA MET A 244 -15.05 -0.59 12.13
C MET A 244 -15.72 0.46 13.03
N LEU A 245 -14.98 1.02 13.98
CA LEU A 245 -15.44 2.13 14.82
C LEU A 245 -15.79 3.37 14.00
N GLN A 246 -15.01 3.68 12.96
CA GLN A 246 -15.30 4.82 12.09
C GLN A 246 -16.58 4.63 11.26
N TYR A 247 -16.87 3.40 10.80
CA TYR A 247 -18.15 3.07 10.15
C TYR A 247 -19.32 3.16 11.09
N ALA A 248 -19.19 2.53 12.26
CA ALA A 248 -20.23 2.57 13.28
C ALA A 248 -20.61 4.02 13.62
N ARG A 249 -19.63 4.92 13.65
CA ARG A 249 -19.79 6.37 13.90
C ARG A 249 -20.19 7.20 12.68
N ASP A 250 -20.28 6.61 11.49
CA ASP A 250 -20.49 7.31 10.21
C ASP A 250 -19.50 8.48 9.96
N SER A 251 -18.26 8.31 10.44
CA SER A 251 -17.22 9.37 10.44
C SER A 251 -16.28 9.32 9.22
N MET A 252 -16.55 8.40 8.28
CA MET A 252 -15.72 8.14 7.13
C MET A 252 -16.25 8.84 5.88
N ALA A 253 -15.39 9.63 5.23
CA ALA A 253 -15.73 10.28 3.97
C ALA A 253 -15.97 9.29 2.80
N SER A 254 -15.41 8.08 2.88
CA SER A 254 -15.61 7.02 1.88
C SER A 254 -16.22 5.77 2.52
N LYS A 255 -17.46 5.43 2.13
CA LYS A 255 -18.11 4.16 2.50
C LYS A 255 -17.52 3.02 1.64
N ARG A 256 -16.62 2.25 2.21
CA ARG A 256 -16.14 0.96 1.67
C ARG A 256 -16.83 -0.21 2.40
N SER A 257 -17.12 -1.28 1.70
CA SER A 257 -17.75 -2.47 2.27
C SER A 257 -16.79 -3.31 3.11
N LEU A 258 -17.35 -4.10 4.04
CA LEU A 258 -16.60 -5.12 4.77
C LEU A 258 -16.26 -6.29 3.84
N HIS A 259 -15.06 -6.84 4.00
CA HIS A 259 -14.66 -8.04 3.28
C HIS A 259 -15.45 -9.25 3.77
N LEU A 260 -15.96 -10.07 2.84
CA LEU A 260 -16.75 -11.26 3.15
C LEU A 260 -15.97 -12.30 3.96
N SER A 261 -14.64 -12.37 3.79
CA SER A 261 -13.78 -13.29 4.56
C SER A 261 -13.81 -12.96 6.04
N VAL A 262 -13.75 -11.68 6.35
CA VAL A 262 -13.80 -11.16 7.72
C VAL A 262 -15.16 -11.48 8.33
N LEU A 263 -16.25 -11.21 7.59
CA LEU A 263 -17.60 -11.55 8.04
C LEU A 263 -17.75 -13.06 8.34
N ALA A 264 -17.39 -13.92 7.39
CA ALA A 264 -17.51 -15.37 7.54
C ALA A 264 -16.67 -15.90 8.73
N ASN A 265 -15.47 -15.37 8.94
CA ASN A 265 -14.62 -15.77 10.07
C ASN A 265 -15.21 -15.33 11.42
N ILE A 266 -15.81 -14.13 11.49
CA ILE A 266 -16.44 -13.62 12.72
C ILE A 266 -17.68 -14.45 13.05
N LEU A 267 -18.55 -14.71 12.06
CA LEU A 267 -19.74 -15.54 12.25
C LEU A 267 -19.38 -16.97 12.69
N TYR A 268 -18.37 -17.58 12.05
CA TYR A 268 -17.84 -18.87 12.45
C TYR A 268 -17.32 -18.85 13.91
N SER A 269 -16.52 -17.85 14.26
CA SER A 269 -15.93 -17.73 15.61
C SER A 269 -16.99 -17.48 16.69
N ALA A 270 -18.02 -16.70 16.36
CA ALA A 270 -19.15 -16.41 17.23
C ALA A 270 -20.19 -17.54 17.26
N LYS A 271 -20.06 -18.56 16.40
CA LYS A 271 -21.00 -19.68 16.24
C LYS A 271 -22.44 -19.24 15.98
N ILE A 272 -22.61 -18.21 15.14
CA ILE A 272 -23.92 -17.70 14.74
C ILE A 272 -24.07 -17.74 13.22
N THR A 273 -25.32 -17.86 12.75
CA THR A 273 -25.66 -17.82 11.33
C THR A 273 -25.75 -16.37 10.80
N TYR A 274 -25.83 -16.20 9.48
CA TYR A 274 -26.07 -14.87 8.92
C TYR A 274 -27.48 -14.36 9.28
N LYS A 275 -28.47 -15.26 9.37
CA LYS A 275 -29.81 -14.93 9.88
C LYS A 275 -29.78 -14.41 11.32
N ASP A 276 -29.01 -15.05 12.20
CA ASP A 276 -28.87 -14.60 13.59
C ASP A 276 -28.26 -13.19 13.65
N LEU A 277 -27.26 -12.91 12.80
CA LEU A 277 -26.68 -11.57 12.67
C LEU A 277 -27.73 -10.53 12.22
N LEU A 278 -28.60 -10.87 11.27
CA LEU A 278 -29.66 -9.96 10.83
C LEU A 278 -30.64 -9.66 11.99
N CYS A 279 -31.00 -10.67 12.78
CA CYS A 279 -31.91 -10.53 13.91
C CYS A 279 -31.27 -9.94 15.18
N LEU A 280 -29.94 -9.88 15.26
CA LEU A 280 -29.21 -9.36 16.42
C LEU A 280 -29.55 -7.89 16.67
N LYS A 281 -30.04 -7.59 17.87
CA LYS A 281 -30.24 -6.22 18.36
C LYS A 281 -29.05 -5.82 19.23
N VAL A 282 -28.37 -4.74 18.83
CA VAL A 282 -27.26 -4.19 19.61
C VAL A 282 -27.83 -3.33 20.73
N PRO A 283 -27.44 -3.53 22.01
CA PRO A 283 -27.94 -2.73 23.13
C PRO A 283 -27.66 -1.24 22.98
N GLU A 284 -28.61 -0.38 23.35
CA GLU A 284 -28.50 1.08 23.22
C GLU A 284 -27.32 1.67 23.99
N ASP A 285 -26.99 1.11 25.16
CA ASP A 285 -25.84 1.55 25.96
C ASP A 285 -24.50 1.36 25.22
N PHE A 286 -24.35 0.24 24.51
CA PHE A 286 -23.17 -0.03 23.69
C PHE A 286 -23.11 0.95 22.51
N VAL A 287 -24.26 1.17 21.86
CA VAL A 287 -24.39 2.16 20.78
C VAL A 287 -23.94 3.54 21.30
N ALA A 288 -24.42 3.97 22.46
CA ALA A 288 -24.05 5.22 23.10
C ALA A 288 -22.55 5.31 23.42
N GLU A 289 -21.93 4.25 23.94
CA GLU A 289 -20.48 4.19 24.19
C GLU A 289 -19.67 4.39 22.89
N ILE A 290 -20.13 3.79 21.79
CA ILE A 290 -19.48 3.96 20.49
C ILE A 290 -19.61 5.40 20.00
N TYR A 291 -20.76 6.06 20.11
CA TYR A 291 -20.94 7.46 19.66
C TYR A 291 -20.29 8.49 20.56
N ASN A 292 -20.21 8.22 21.86
CA ASN A 292 -19.53 9.07 22.82
C ASN A 292 -18.03 9.02 22.51
N LYS A 293 -17.57 9.95 21.66
CA LYS A 293 -16.17 10.35 21.61
C LYS A 293 -15.76 10.59 23.05
N LYS A 294 -14.93 9.72 23.64
CA LYS A 294 -14.01 10.19 24.67
C LYS A 294 -13.36 11.44 24.05
N SER A 295 -13.70 12.61 24.59
CA SER A 295 -13.18 13.89 24.15
C SER A 295 -11.68 13.70 23.94
N LYS A 296 -11.14 14.19 22.82
CA LYS A 296 -9.70 14.11 22.62
C LYS A 296 -9.05 14.67 23.89
N PRO A 297 -8.19 13.93 24.57
CA PRO A 297 -7.57 14.39 25.81
C PRO A 297 -6.95 15.75 25.56
N GLN A 298 -7.42 16.75 26.28
CA GLN A 298 -6.96 18.13 26.16
C GLN A 298 -5.69 18.32 26.99
N SER A 299 -4.99 19.43 26.73
CA SER A 299 -3.87 19.84 27.61
C SER A 299 -4.33 20.02 29.05
N GLU A 300 -5.58 20.45 29.23
CA GLU A 300 -6.20 20.69 30.53
C GLU A 300 -6.27 19.44 31.40
N ASP A 301 -6.30 18.24 30.81
CA ASP A 301 -6.49 16.97 31.53
C ASP A 301 -5.21 16.45 32.21
N PHE A 302 -4.05 17.08 31.96
CA PHE A 302 -2.75 16.57 32.40
C PHE A 302 -2.03 17.51 33.35
N ALA A 303 -1.26 16.92 34.26
CA ALA A 303 -0.46 17.61 35.26
C ALA A 303 1.04 17.30 35.11
N CYS A 304 1.89 18.17 35.67
CA CYS A 304 3.31 17.88 35.76
C CYS A 304 3.57 16.72 36.73
N GLN A 305 4.39 15.75 36.31
CA GLN A 305 4.75 14.57 37.10
C GLN A 305 6.08 14.74 37.88
N ALA A 306 6.74 15.89 37.78
CA ALA A 306 8.03 16.10 38.44
C ALA A 306 7.86 16.47 39.92
N PRO A 307 8.34 15.66 40.88
CA PRO A 307 8.03 15.83 42.30
C PRO A 307 8.59 17.11 42.93
N TRP A 308 9.65 17.69 42.35
CA TRP A 308 10.24 18.96 42.80
C TRP A 308 9.56 20.20 42.19
N CYS A 309 8.56 20.02 41.31
CA CYS A 309 7.95 21.14 40.61
C CYS A 309 6.79 21.76 41.41
N ILE A 310 6.70 23.08 41.44
CA ILE A 310 5.55 23.81 42.03
C ILE A 310 4.20 23.51 41.33
N ASN A 311 4.25 23.02 40.08
CA ASN A 311 3.10 22.60 39.29
C ASN A 311 2.84 21.08 39.40
N TYR A 312 3.53 20.36 40.30
CA TYR A 312 3.31 18.93 40.50
C TYR A 312 1.85 18.63 40.81
N SER A 313 1.27 17.66 40.10
CA SER A 313 -0.13 17.21 40.24
C SER A 313 -1.21 18.29 40.03
N LYS A 314 -0.86 19.47 39.50
CA LYS A 314 -1.82 20.52 39.10
C LYS A 314 -2.13 20.41 37.62
N THR A 315 -3.38 20.13 37.28
CA THR A 315 -3.87 19.97 35.90
C THR A 315 -3.94 21.32 35.16
N GLY A 316 -3.86 21.27 33.82
CA GLY A 316 -3.99 22.45 32.95
C GLY A 316 -2.85 23.47 32.96
N LEU A 317 -1.74 23.16 33.64
CA LEU A 317 -0.54 24.01 33.68
C LEU A 317 0.56 23.58 32.69
N LEU A 318 0.28 22.59 31.83
CA LEU A 318 1.20 22.14 30.79
C LEU A 318 0.95 22.87 29.47
N ASN A 319 2.01 23.42 28.88
CA ASN A 319 1.92 24.13 27.61
C ASN A 319 2.19 23.17 26.44
N LYS A 320 1.40 23.29 25.37
CA LYS A 320 1.66 22.55 24.11
C LYS A 320 2.91 23.10 23.45
N THR A 321 3.79 22.21 22.98
CA THR A 321 4.94 22.63 22.15
C THR A 321 4.48 22.88 20.71
N GLY A 322 5.21 23.70 19.94
CA GLY A 322 4.91 23.94 18.52
C GLY A 322 5.07 22.71 17.60
N THR A 323 5.56 21.57 18.11
CA THR A 323 5.79 20.36 17.31
C THR A 323 4.50 19.54 17.17
N ARG A 324 3.95 19.48 15.95
CA ARG A 324 2.87 18.54 15.63
C ARG A 324 3.46 17.14 15.43
N SER A 325 2.98 16.17 16.23
CA SER A 325 3.20 14.71 16.21
C SER A 325 4.40 14.17 15.41
N LYS A 326 5.36 13.50 16.07
CA LYS A 326 6.37 12.65 15.41
C LYS A 326 5.94 11.20 15.54
N LYS A 327 5.87 10.48 14.43
CA LYS A 327 5.81 9.01 14.44
C LYS A 327 7.17 8.49 14.91
N GLN A 328 7.19 7.70 15.98
CA GLN A 328 8.32 6.84 16.33
C GLN A 328 7.89 5.39 16.03
N GLU A 329 8.83 4.51 15.67
CA GLU A 329 8.55 3.16 15.13
C GLU A 329 7.70 2.27 16.06
N VAL A 330 7.65 2.55 17.37
CA VAL A 330 7.02 1.68 18.38
C VAL A 330 5.78 2.32 19.03
N SER A 331 5.61 3.64 18.97
CA SER A 331 4.44 4.32 19.54
C SER A 331 4.12 5.66 18.86
N LYS A 332 2.84 5.91 18.64
CA LYS A 332 2.34 7.14 18.01
C LYS A 332 2.06 8.18 19.09
N PHE A 333 3.00 9.09 19.30
CA PHE A 333 2.77 10.24 20.16
C PHE A 333 1.83 11.25 19.48
N THR A 334 0.74 11.60 20.17
CA THR A 334 -0.34 12.43 19.62
C THR A 334 -0.17 13.91 19.98
N MET A 335 0.40 14.22 21.14
CA MET A 335 0.56 15.57 21.67
C MET A 335 1.88 15.69 22.44
N TYR A 336 2.57 16.82 22.29
CA TYR A 336 3.79 17.14 23.03
C TYR A 336 3.56 18.37 23.89
N MET A 337 3.95 18.27 25.15
CA MET A 337 3.76 19.33 26.15
C MET A 337 5.02 19.55 26.96
N TYR A 338 5.11 20.66 27.67
CA TYR A 338 6.15 20.91 28.65
C TYR A 338 5.60 21.69 29.84
N CYS A 339 6.24 21.55 30.99
CA CYS A 339 5.93 22.37 32.15
C CYS A 339 6.76 23.67 32.10
N PRO A 340 6.14 24.87 32.08
CA PRO A 340 6.89 26.14 32.02
C PRO A 340 7.70 26.43 33.30
N ARG A 341 7.38 25.76 34.42
CA ARG A 341 8.10 25.95 35.69
C ARG A 341 9.35 25.09 35.79
N CYS A 342 9.25 23.77 35.65
CA CYS A 342 10.40 22.88 35.76
C CYS A 342 11.06 22.54 34.40
N GLY A 343 10.40 22.82 33.27
CA GLY A 343 10.92 22.50 31.94
C GLY A 343 10.86 21.04 31.52
N CYS A 344 10.31 20.14 32.36
CA CYS A 344 10.09 18.75 31.99
C CYS A 344 9.21 18.67 30.75
N ALA A 345 9.65 17.87 29.77
CA ALA A 345 8.94 17.65 28.53
C ALA A 345 8.16 16.34 28.58
N TYR A 346 6.94 16.37 28.04
CA TYR A 346 6.02 15.25 28.04
C TYR A 346 5.50 14.94 26.63
N ALA A 347 5.06 13.70 26.43
CA ALA A 347 4.31 13.28 25.27
C ALA A 347 3.15 12.37 25.64
N LEU A 348 2.05 12.52 24.92
CA LEU A 348 0.87 11.69 25.08
C LEU A 348 0.92 10.50 24.12
N SER A 349 0.79 9.29 24.65
CA SER A 349 0.65 8.05 23.87
C SER A 349 -0.47 7.20 24.47
N ASN A 350 -1.44 6.80 23.66
CA ASN A 350 -2.59 5.98 24.09
C ASN A 350 -3.35 6.53 25.32
N GLY A 351 -3.39 7.85 25.50
CA GLY A 351 -4.06 8.49 26.65
C GLY A 351 -3.19 8.64 27.89
N SER A 352 -1.98 8.04 27.92
CA SER A 352 -1.05 8.16 29.04
C SER A 352 0.06 9.17 28.75
N LEU A 353 0.42 9.94 29.78
CA LEU A 353 1.48 10.95 29.71
C LEU A 353 2.84 10.31 30.01
N PHE A 354 3.80 10.51 29.11
CA PHE A 354 5.17 10.01 29.23
C PHE A 354 6.16 11.17 29.27
N GLU A 355 7.05 11.16 30.27
CA GLU A 355 8.16 12.11 30.35
C GLU A 355 9.26 11.77 29.32
N ARG A 356 9.82 12.81 28.67
CA ARG A 356 10.81 12.68 27.59
C ARG A 356 12.20 13.21 27.94
N SER A 357 12.28 14.10 28.92
CA SER A 357 13.54 14.72 29.35
C SER A 357 14.45 13.76 30.13
N ASN A 358 13.91 12.65 30.66
CA ASN A 358 14.49 11.72 31.63
C ASN A 358 14.87 12.38 32.98
N PHE A 359 14.36 13.58 33.27
CA PHE A 359 14.66 14.27 34.53
C PHE A 359 14.02 13.56 35.71
N ILE A 360 12.77 13.09 35.59
CA ILE A 360 12.07 12.41 36.68
C ILE A 360 12.81 11.14 37.07
N LYS A 361 13.09 10.28 36.08
CA LYS A 361 13.88 9.06 36.28
C LYS A 361 15.26 9.37 36.88
N GLY A 362 15.92 10.41 36.38
CA GLY A 362 17.22 10.86 36.91
C GLY A 362 17.15 11.28 38.37
N TYR A 363 16.11 12.01 38.76
CA TYR A 363 15.91 12.49 40.13
C TYR A 363 15.63 11.32 41.07
N GLU A 364 14.69 10.44 40.72
CA GLU A 364 14.36 9.24 41.50
C GLU A 364 15.59 8.36 41.74
N SER A 365 16.47 8.26 40.75
CA SER A 365 17.69 7.43 40.84
C SER A 365 18.82 8.08 41.65
N LEU A 366 18.81 9.41 41.83
CA LEU A 366 19.95 10.17 42.34
C LEU A 366 19.66 10.95 43.63
N LYS A 367 18.40 11.26 43.95
CA LYS A 367 18.00 12.13 45.07
C LYS A 367 18.58 11.72 46.44
N ASP A 368 18.73 10.42 46.69
CA ASP A 368 19.15 9.90 48.01
C ASP A 368 20.65 9.50 48.03
N VAL A 369 21.30 9.46 46.87
CA VAL A 369 22.61 8.80 46.69
C VAL A 369 23.65 9.71 46.06
N TYR A 370 23.22 10.80 45.40
CA TYR A 370 24.13 11.65 44.66
C TYR A 370 25.13 12.36 45.56
N LYS A 371 26.40 12.19 45.22
CA LYS A 371 27.52 12.95 45.79
C LYS A 371 28.25 13.67 44.65
N THR A 372 28.81 14.84 44.96
CA THR A 372 29.48 15.72 43.99
C THR A 372 30.73 15.09 43.34
N ASP A 373 31.27 14.02 43.93
CA ASP A 373 32.44 13.26 43.50
C ASP A 373 32.13 12.04 42.61
N PHE A 374 30.86 11.81 42.25
CA PHE A 374 30.49 10.66 41.42
C PHE A 374 31.14 10.70 40.03
N THR A 375 31.76 9.58 39.64
CA THR A 375 32.21 9.38 38.27
C THR A 375 31.03 9.18 37.33
N TRP A 376 31.20 9.56 36.05
CA TRP A 376 30.16 9.37 35.05
C TRP A 376 29.73 7.90 34.86
N ARG A 377 30.62 6.94 35.15
CA ARG A 377 30.29 5.51 35.12
C ARG A 377 29.33 5.13 36.25
N GLN A 378 29.56 5.64 37.46
CA GLN A 378 28.66 5.43 38.60
C GLN A 378 27.28 6.04 38.33
N VAL A 379 27.22 7.28 37.84
CA VAL A 379 25.94 7.91 37.47
C VAL A 379 25.19 7.09 36.41
N SER A 380 25.90 6.56 35.41
CA SER A 380 25.31 5.70 34.37
C SER A 380 24.80 4.37 34.91
N HIS A 381 25.50 3.79 35.88
CA HIS A 381 25.07 2.56 36.55
C HIS A 381 23.77 2.78 37.33
N TYR A 382 23.68 3.85 38.12
CA TYR A 382 22.48 4.15 38.92
C TYR A 382 21.26 4.52 38.08
N THR A 383 21.42 5.34 37.03
CA THR A 383 20.27 5.80 36.23
C THR A 383 19.86 4.81 35.13
N GLY A 384 20.77 3.91 34.72
CA GLY A 384 20.60 3.07 33.54
C GLY A 384 20.45 3.89 32.24
N LEU A 385 20.98 5.12 32.20
CA LEU A 385 20.91 6.03 31.05
C LEU A 385 22.29 6.23 30.43
N SER A 386 22.34 6.62 29.15
CA SER A 386 23.60 6.90 28.47
C SER A 386 24.32 8.12 29.05
N LEU A 387 25.65 8.17 28.89
CA LEU A 387 26.51 9.27 29.33
C LEU A 387 25.97 10.65 28.92
N ALA A 388 25.53 10.79 27.67
CA ALA A 388 24.97 12.05 27.16
C ALA A 388 23.67 12.46 27.85
N LYS A 389 22.81 11.50 28.22
CA LYS A 389 21.60 11.77 29.00
C LYS A 389 21.94 12.18 30.43
N ASN A 390 22.87 11.48 31.07
CA ASN A 390 23.31 11.81 32.42
C ASN A 390 23.92 13.20 32.51
N ARG A 391 24.77 13.60 31.55
CA ARG A 391 25.31 14.97 31.49
C ARG A 391 24.22 16.04 31.47
N ARG A 392 23.14 15.81 30.72
CA ARG A 392 21.99 16.73 30.65
C ARG A 392 21.23 16.79 31.97
N ILE A 393 20.98 15.63 32.58
CA ILE A 393 20.28 15.50 33.87
C ILE A 393 21.06 16.22 34.98
N ILE A 394 22.36 15.96 35.09
CA ILE A 394 23.22 16.61 36.10
C ILE A 394 23.29 18.12 35.87
N ALA A 395 23.46 18.59 34.64
CA ALA A 395 23.45 20.02 34.33
C ALA A 395 22.13 20.69 34.70
N TYR A 396 21.00 20.04 34.42
CA TYR A 396 19.68 20.51 34.84
C TYR A 396 19.58 20.60 36.37
N PHE A 397 19.96 19.56 37.11
CA PHE A 397 19.87 19.57 38.58
C PHE A 397 20.81 20.57 39.24
N LYS A 398 22.05 20.72 38.75
CA LYS A 398 22.98 21.77 39.20
C LYS A 398 22.39 23.16 38.97
N GLY A 399 21.79 23.37 37.79
CA GLY A 399 21.16 24.63 37.45
C GLY A 399 19.93 24.97 38.30
N GLN A 400 19.18 23.97 38.74
CA GLN A 400 17.99 24.12 39.59
C GLN A 400 18.29 24.06 41.10
N GLY A 401 19.49 23.66 41.51
CA GLY A 401 19.84 23.44 42.91
C GLY A 401 19.12 22.24 43.55
N LEU A 402 18.87 21.18 42.78
CA LEU A 402 18.06 20.02 43.24
C LEU A 402 18.89 18.90 43.88
N LEU A 403 20.17 18.77 43.51
CA LEU A 403 21.09 17.73 44.02
C LEU A 403 22.41 18.31 44.56
N THR A 404 22.53 19.63 44.63
CA THR A 404 23.75 20.31 45.08
C THR A 404 23.39 21.36 46.12
N GLU A 405 24.26 21.53 47.12
CA GLU A 405 24.05 22.49 48.22
C GLU A 405 24.00 23.95 47.74
N SER A 406 24.67 24.25 46.61
CA SER A 406 24.67 25.58 45.99
C SER A 406 23.95 25.57 44.65
N LYS A 407 23.09 26.57 44.43
CA LYS A 407 22.52 26.89 43.11
C LYS A 407 23.58 27.51 42.22
N TYR A 408 23.61 27.13 40.94
CA TYR A 408 24.50 27.77 39.97
C TYR A 408 24.22 29.28 39.86
N ASN A 409 25.27 30.09 39.88
CA ASN A 409 25.16 31.55 39.71
C ASN A 409 25.13 31.90 38.22
N TYR A 410 23.98 32.33 37.72
CA TYR A 410 23.82 32.67 36.31
C TYR A 410 24.25 34.11 36.07
N ASN A 411 25.03 34.33 35.02
CA ASN A 411 25.16 35.65 34.39
C ASN A 411 23.86 36.00 33.65
N ASP A 412 23.11 36.96 34.20
CA ASP A 412 21.81 37.41 33.67
C ASP A 412 21.90 37.98 32.25
N GLN A 413 22.99 38.69 31.91
CA GLN A 413 23.18 39.25 30.56
C GLN A 413 23.33 38.14 29.52
N LEU A 414 24.10 37.10 29.84
CA LEU A 414 24.25 35.94 28.96
C LEU A 414 22.92 35.18 28.82
N LEU A 415 22.18 35.02 29.93
CA LEU A 415 20.88 34.36 29.94
C LEU A 415 19.84 35.10 29.08
N MET A 416 19.78 36.43 29.19
CA MET A 416 18.93 37.28 28.36
C MET A 416 19.31 37.19 26.88
N ARG A 417 20.61 37.24 26.56
CA ARG A 417 21.11 37.13 25.18
C ARG A 417 20.71 35.80 24.53
N ILE A 418 20.82 34.70 25.25
CA ILE A 418 20.40 33.36 24.76
C ILE A 418 18.89 33.36 24.51
N THR A 419 18.11 33.82 25.48
CA THR A 419 16.65 33.82 25.41
C THR A 419 16.15 34.67 24.24
N GLN A 420 16.73 35.86 24.04
CA GLN A 420 16.42 36.74 22.91
C GLN A 420 16.79 36.08 21.57
N SER A 421 17.99 35.51 21.47
CA SER A 421 18.44 34.83 20.24
C SER A 421 17.53 33.65 19.88
N LEU A 422 17.03 32.91 20.87
CA LEU A 422 16.05 31.85 20.64
C LEU A 422 14.73 32.42 20.14
N ASN A 423 14.23 33.51 20.72
CA ASN A 423 13.01 34.17 20.25
C ASN A 423 13.15 34.69 18.81
N ASP A 424 14.36 35.13 18.42
CA ASP A 424 14.70 35.56 17.06
C ASP A 424 14.84 34.38 16.06
N GLY A 425 14.79 33.14 16.57
CA GLY A 425 14.81 31.92 15.77
C GLY A 425 16.19 31.29 15.56
N VAL A 426 17.23 31.75 16.27
CA VAL A 426 18.55 31.12 16.29
C VAL A 426 18.45 29.72 16.90
N LYS A 427 19.09 28.71 16.32
CA LYS A 427 19.03 27.34 16.83
C LYS A 427 19.96 27.17 18.04
N LEU A 428 19.58 26.30 18.98
CA LEU A 428 20.44 25.92 20.11
C LEU A 428 21.82 25.36 19.68
N THR A 429 21.93 24.77 18.49
CA THR A 429 23.21 24.28 17.94
C THR A 429 24.16 25.41 17.56
N GLU A 430 23.63 26.55 17.10
CA GLU A 430 24.41 27.74 16.77
C GLU A 430 24.82 28.49 18.05
N ILE A 431 23.92 28.52 19.04
CA ILE A 431 24.22 29.07 20.37
C ILE A 431 25.31 28.26 21.06
N GLN A 432 25.31 26.93 20.90
CA GLN A 432 26.36 26.06 21.46
C GLN A 432 27.77 26.39 20.94
N SER A 433 27.90 26.94 19.73
CA SER A 433 29.20 27.29 19.14
C SER A 433 29.69 28.71 19.49
N TRP A 434 28.98 29.45 20.35
CA TRP A 434 29.46 30.76 20.80
C TRP A 434 30.76 30.63 21.60
N SER A 435 31.64 31.62 21.48
CA SER A 435 32.88 31.70 22.27
C SER A 435 32.66 32.08 23.74
N SER A 436 31.41 32.35 24.14
CA SER A 436 31.04 32.79 25.49
C SER A 436 30.92 31.64 26.51
N TRP A 437 31.29 30.41 26.14
CA TRP A 437 31.22 29.23 27.01
C TRP A 437 32.59 28.85 27.53
N ASP A 438 32.74 28.84 28.86
CA ASP A 438 33.93 28.33 29.56
C ASP A 438 34.04 26.81 29.42
N SER A 439 32.90 26.12 29.30
CA SER A 439 32.84 24.68 29.09
C SER A 439 31.52 24.22 28.46
N GLY A 440 31.52 23.02 27.89
CA GLY A 440 30.28 22.38 27.42
C GLY A 440 29.27 22.10 28.55
N GLU A 441 29.73 21.98 29.80
CA GLU A 441 28.85 21.81 30.96
C GLU A 441 28.11 23.11 31.29
N GLN A 442 28.81 24.25 31.25
CA GLN A 442 28.20 25.57 31.42
C GLN A 442 27.09 25.78 30.38
N PHE A 443 27.35 25.48 29.10
CA PHE A 443 26.30 25.53 28.06
C PHE A 443 25.07 24.68 28.43
N LEU A 444 25.27 23.45 28.92
CA LEU A 444 24.15 22.59 29.31
C LEU A 444 23.36 23.16 30.49
N ILE A 445 24.03 23.75 31.48
CA ILE A 445 23.37 24.41 32.62
C ILE A 445 22.46 25.53 32.13
N TYR A 446 22.98 26.42 31.27
CA TYR A 446 22.19 27.50 30.67
C TYR A 446 21.06 27.00 29.75
N ARG A 447 21.35 25.99 28.92
CA ARG A 447 20.36 25.36 28.02
C ARG A 447 19.13 24.87 28.77
N TYR A 448 19.34 24.34 29.99
CA TYR A 448 18.29 23.77 30.82
C TYR A 448 17.79 24.73 31.91
N HIS A 449 18.06 26.03 31.77
CA HIS A 449 17.39 27.07 32.54
C HIS A 449 15.90 27.21 32.10
N PRO A 450 14.93 27.46 33.00
CA PRO A 450 13.50 27.48 32.66
C PRO A 450 13.13 28.49 31.57
N LEU A 451 13.75 29.68 31.58
CA LEU A 451 13.53 30.71 30.56
C LEU A 451 14.01 30.26 29.17
N VAL A 452 15.20 29.64 29.11
CA VAL A 452 15.80 29.15 27.87
C VAL A 452 15.01 27.98 27.31
N MET A 453 14.59 27.05 28.16
CA MET A 453 13.73 25.94 27.76
C MET A 453 12.37 26.43 27.23
N THR A 454 11.75 27.40 27.91
CA THR A 454 10.47 27.99 27.48
C THR A 454 10.61 28.65 26.11
N ALA A 455 11.65 29.48 25.91
CA ALA A 455 11.93 30.09 24.62
C ALA A 455 12.17 29.02 23.54
N ALA A 456 12.98 27.99 23.83
CA ALA A 456 13.26 26.90 22.90
C ALA A 456 12.01 26.11 22.49
N TYR A 457 11.09 25.83 23.42
CA TYR A 457 9.83 25.12 23.12
C TYR A 457 8.81 25.98 22.37
N ASN A 458 8.85 27.29 22.57
CA ASN A 458 7.96 28.26 21.93
C ASN A 458 8.50 28.77 20.58
N GLN A 459 9.72 28.39 20.17
CA GLN A 459 10.26 28.79 18.88
C GLN A 459 9.26 28.44 17.76
N PRO A 460 8.78 29.44 17.00
CA PRO A 460 7.89 29.17 15.89
C PRO A 460 8.65 28.30 14.90
N ILE A 461 8.13 27.10 14.63
CA ILE A 461 8.65 26.29 13.53
C ILE A 461 8.32 27.07 12.27
N LYS A 462 9.31 27.80 11.72
CA LYS A 462 9.22 28.39 10.38
C LYS A 462 9.04 27.23 9.42
N GLN A 463 7.79 26.89 9.13
CA GLN A 463 7.51 25.98 8.03
C GLN A 463 7.95 26.71 6.77
N PRO A 464 8.76 26.07 5.90
CA PRO A 464 9.02 26.65 4.59
C PRO A 464 7.67 26.94 3.95
N ALA A 465 7.54 28.12 3.33
CA ALA A 465 6.33 28.50 2.62
C ALA A 465 5.96 27.34 1.68
N ARG A 466 4.69 26.92 1.71
CA ARG A 466 4.22 25.87 0.81
C ARG A 466 4.30 26.43 -0.60
N ILE A 467 5.30 25.97 -1.36
CA ILE A 467 5.38 26.23 -2.79
C ILE A 467 4.13 25.61 -3.42
N ASP A 468 3.43 26.42 -4.21
CA ASP A 468 2.28 25.96 -4.96
C ASP A 468 2.68 24.86 -5.96
N ASN A 469 1.77 23.95 -6.28
CA ASN A 469 2.11 22.81 -7.13
C ASN A 469 2.43 23.24 -8.57
N ASP A 470 1.78 24.30 -9.06
CA ASP A 470 1.98 24.79 -10.42
C ASP A 470 3.27 25.58 -10.51
N GLU A 471 3.58 26.38 -9.48
CA GLU A 471 4.88 27.05 -9.33
C GLU A 471 6.03 26.03 -9.28
N LEU A 472 5.85 24.93 -8.55
CA LEU A 472 6.84 23.86 -8.45
C LEU A 472 7.03 23.14 -9.80
N MET A 473 5.94 22.87 -10.53
CA MET A 473 6.00 22.28 -11.87
C MET A 473 6.81 23.17 -12.81
N GLN A 474 6.51 24.48 -12.86
CA GLN A 474 7.24 25.43 -13.71
C GLN A 474 8.74 25.47 -13.39
N LYS A 475 9.10 25.49 -12.11
CA LYS A 475 10.51 25.43 -11.67
C LYS A 475 11.19 24.13 -12.10
N VAL A 476 10.52 22.99 -11.97
CA VAL A 476 11.05 21.69 -12.41
C VAL A 476 11.26 21.67 -13.93
N MET A 477 10.30 22.17 -14.70
CA MET A 477 10.40 22.27 -16.16
C MET A 477 11.60 23.11 -16.59
N LEU A 478 11.71 24.33 -16.05
CA LEU A 478 12.80 25.26 -16.35
C LEU A 478 14.18 24.68 -15.99
N VAL A 479 14.30 24.03 -14.82
CA VAL A 479 15.55 23.36 -14.41
C VAL A 479 15.90 22.21 -15.35
N CYS A 480 14.91 21.40 -15.76
CA CYS A 480 15.15 20.32 -16.72
C CYS A 480 15.64 20.87 -18.08
N GLU A 481 15.03 21.92 -18.60
CA GLU A 481 15.44 22.57 -19.85
C GLU A 481 16.86 23.17 -19.76
N GLN A 482 17.19 23.80 -18.63
CA GLN A 482 18.55 24.31 -18.37
C GLN A 482 19.59 23.19 -18.34
N LEU A 483 19.27 22.05 -17.71
CA LEU A 483 20.17 20.90 -17.67
C LEU A 483 20.39 20.29 -19.07
N VAL A 484 19.35 20.21 -19.90
CA VAL A 484 19.47 19.78 -21.30
C VAL A 484 20.39 20.75 -22.07
N SER A 485 20.12 22.05 -21.96
CA SER A 485 20.88 23.10 -22.67
C SER A 485 22.35 23.12 -22.26
N ALA A 486 22.64 22.89 -20.98
CA ALA A 486 24.00 22.80 -20.45
C ALA A 486 24.70 21.46 -20.71
N LYS A 487 24.04 20.51 -21.40
CA LYS A 487 24.52 19.13 -21.61
C LYS A 487 24.85 18.39 -20.30
N GLN A 488 24.18 18.73 -19.21
CA GLN A 488 24.33 18.08 -17.92
C GLN A 488 23.32 16.96 -17.76
N LYS A 489 23.75 15.82 -17.20
CA LYS A 489 22.88 14.65 -17.00
C LYS A 489 21.74 15.00 -16.03
N ILE A 490 20.49 14.82 -16.47
CA ILE A 490 19.33 14.99 -15.60
C ILE A 490 19.29 13.87 -14.55
N THR A 491 19.42 14.24 -13.27
CA THR A 491 19.28 13.32 -12.13
C THR A 491 18.25 13.86 -11.14
N ASN A 492 17.67 12.97 -10.33
CA ASN A 492 16.69 13.40 -9.31
C ASN A 492 17.33 14.28 -8.24
N GLU A 493 18.62 14.12 -7.98
CA GLU A 493 19.40 14.93 -7.04
C GLU A 493 19.74 16.31 -7.61
N ALA A 494 20.13 16.37 -8.88
CA ALA A 494 20.41 17.66 -9.54
C ALA A 494 19.15 18.53 -9.58
N VAL A 495 18.00 17.94 -9.95
CA VAL A 495 16.72 18.66 -10.00
C VAL A 495 16.25 19.04 -8.60
N SER A 496 16.32 18.13 -7.62
CA SER A 496 15.88 18.44 -6.25
C SER A 496 16.70 19.56 -5.60
N LYS A 497 18.02 19.53 -5.79
CA LYS A 497 18.92 20.58 -5.30
C LYS A 497 18.67 21.94 -5.95
N ALA A 498 18.50 21.96 -7.28
CA ALA A 498 18.26 23.21 -8.02
C ALA A 498 16.90 23.84 -7.70
N VAL A 499 15.87 23.02 -7.46
CA VAL A 499 14.51 23.50 -7.12
C VAL A 499 14.36 23.82 -5.63
N GLY A 500 15.27 23.33 -4.77
CA GLY A 500 15.24 23.57 -3.33
C GLY A 500 14.22 22.71 -2.58
N VAL A 501 13.86 21.54 -3.12
CA VAL A 501 12.90 20.60 -2.51
C VAL A 501 13.48 19.20 -2.42
N SER A 502 12.90 18.33 -1.58
CA SER A 502 13.32 16.92 -1.51
C SER A 502 12.84 16.13 -2.73
N SER A 503 13.56 15.07 -3.10
CA SER A 503 13.15 14.16 -4.17
C SER A 503 11.82 13.46 -3.86
N ASN A 504 11.53 13.20 -2.59
CA ASN A 504 10.22 12.68 -2.17
C ASN A 504 9.09 13.67 -2.46
N THR A 505 9.32 14.96 -2.27
CA THR A 505 8.32 16.00 -2.57
C THR A 505 7.98 15.97 -4.05
N ILE A 506 8.99 15.92 -4.92
CA ILE A 506 8.81 15.82 -6.38
C ILE A 506 8.00 14.57 -6.76
N SER A 507 8.34 13.42 -6.16
CA SER A 507 7.64 12.16 -6.42
C SER A 507 6.19 12.19 -5.94
N ASN A 508 5.94 12.67 -4.72
CA ASN A 508 4.60 12.74 -4.13
C ASN A 508 3.66 13.70 -4.90
N ARG A 509 4.24 14.67 -5.62
CA ARG A 509 3.50 15.60 -6.47
C ARG A 509 3.34 15.11 -7.92
N GLY A 510 3.77 13.89 -8.24
CA GLY A 510 3.63 13.30 -9.58
C GLY A 510 4.59 13.86 -10.64
N LEU A 511 5.50 14.77 -10.26
CA LEU A 511 6.43 15.43 -11.18
C LEU A 511 7.55 14.50 -11.68
N GLN A 512 7.71 13.33 -11.04
CA GLN A 512 8.68 12.32 -11.45
C GLN A 512 8.43 11.80 -12.88
N VAL A 513 7.17 11.80 -13.33
CA VAL A 513 6.79 11.38 -14.69
C VAL A 513 7.44 12.29 -15.72
N TYR A 514 7.37 13.61 -15.51
CA TYR A 514 7.98 14.60 -16.39
C TYR A 514 9.51 14.50 -16.38
N ILE A 515 10.14 14.38 -15.22
CA ILE A 515 11.61 14.21 -15.12
C ILE A 515 12.07 12.95 -15.87
N ASN A 516 11.32 11.85 -15.78
CA ASN A 516 11.64 10.61 -16.49
C ASN A 516 11.48 10.76 -18.01
N LYS A 517 10.47 11.50 -18.46
CA LYS A 517 10.30 11.87 -19.87
C LYS A 517 11.50 12.67 -20.38
N MET A 518 11.90 13.73 -19.67
CA MET A 518 13.05 14.56 -20.06
C MET A 518 14.38 13.78 -20.05
N LYS A 519 14.58 12.86 -19.08
CA LYS A 519 15.74 11.95 -19.09
C LYS A 519 15.77 11.07 -20.33
N HIS A 520 14.62 10.56 -20.75
CA HIS A 520 14.52 9.72 -21.94
C HIS A 520 14.85 10.54 -23.20
N GLU A 521 14.27 11.73 -23.34
CA GLU A 521 14.53 12.64 -24.45
C GLU A 521 16.00 13.04 -24.54
N GLN A 522 16.61 13.45 -23.41
CA GLN A 522 18.04 13.76 -23.35
C GLN A 522 18.89 12.57 -23.78
N LYS A 523 18.57 11.35 -23.33
CA LYS A 523 19.29 10.13 -23.72
C LYS A 523 19.19 9.87 -25.21
N MET A 524 18.01 10.06 -25.81
CA MET A 524 17.81 9.90 -27.25
C MET A 524 18.59 10.95 -28.06
N GLN A 525 18.59 12.20 -27.60
CA GLN A 525 19.37 13.27 -28.23
C GLN A 525 20.89 12.99 -28.17
N MET A 526 21.40 12.61 -27.00
CA MET A 526 22.81 12.23 -26.84
C MET A 526 23.19 11.04 -27.72
N HIS A 527 22.29 10.08 -27.89
CA HIS A 527 22.50 8.93 -28.77
C HIS A 527 22.58 9.36 -30.24
N GLN A 528 21.66 10.20 -30.71
CA GLN A 528 21.67 10.74 -32.07
C GLN A 528 22.93 11.59 -32.35
N ASP A 529 23.34 12.44 -31.42
CA ASP A 529 24.54 13.26 -31.56
C ASP A 529 25.82 12.40 -31.64
N LYS A 530 25.85 11.30 -30.88
CA LYS A 530 26.95 10.34 -30.92
C LYS A 530 26.99 9.58 -32.24
N ILE A 531 25.83 9.16 -32.77
CA ILE A 531 25.71 8.56 -34.11
C ILE A 531 26.22 9.54 -35.18
N LYS A 532 25.80 10.80 -35.15
CA LYS A 532 26.29 11.85 -36.08
C LYS A 532 27.80 12.01 -35.98
N THR A 533 28.34 12.01 -34.76
CA THR A 533 29.78 12.10 -34.53
C THR A 533 30.52 10.89 -35.10
N PHE A 534 29.97 9.67 -34.98
CA PHE A 534 30.54 8.49 -35.60
C PHE A 534 30.52 8.57 -37.13
N LYS A 535 29.38 8.94 -37.74
CA LYS A 535 29.29 9.12 -39.19
C LYS A 535 30.33 10.10 -39.71
N ARG A 536 30.44 11.28 -39.08
CA ARG A 536 31.46 12.29 -39.45
C ARG A 536 32.88 11.73 -39.36
N LYS A 537 33.22 10.99 -38.30
CA LYS A 537 34.55 10.37 -38.18
C LYS A 537 34.82 9.33 -39.28
N ILE A 538 33.78 8.61 -39.70
CA ILE A 538 33.86 7.63 -40.78
C ILE A 538 34.05 8.34 -42.12
N ASP A 539 33.27 9.38 -42.39
CA ASP A 539 33.41 10.21 -43.59
C ASP A 539 34.81 10.83 -43.67
N ASP A 540 35.26 11.50 -42.60
CA ASP A 540 36.60 12.09 -42.48
C ASP A 540 37.73 11.07 -42.72
N PHE A 541 37.50 9.80 -42.37
CA PHE A 541 38.48 8.72 -42.58
C PHE A 541 38.53 8.30 -44.06
N PHE A 542 37.38 8.05 -44.68
CA PHE A 542 37.31 7.64 -46.08
C PHE A 542 37.69 8.76 -47.05
N ASP A 543 37.52 10.03 -46.66
CA ASP A 543 37.99 11.16 -47.46
C ASP A 543 39.53 11.31 -47.45
N LYS A 544 40.21 10.79 -46.42
CA LYS A 544 41.67 10.92 -46.26
C LYS A 544 42.47 9.70 -46.68
N VAL A 545 41.87 8.52 -46.69
CA VAL A 545 42.58 7.25 -46.90
C VAL A 545 42.17 6.63 -48.24
N ILE A 546 43.08 6.68 -49.21
CA ILE A 546 42.93 6.07 -50.54
C ILE A 546 43.67 4.72 -50.55
N ASP A 547 43.29 3.81 -49.65
CA ASP A 547 43.82 2.44 -49.66
C ASP A 547 42.67 1.44 -49.82
N PRO A 548 42.48 0.87 -51.03
CA PRO A 548 41.41 -0.08 -51.30
C PRO A 548 41.61 -1.45 -50.61
N SER A 549 42.79 -1.72 -50.04
CA SER A 549 43.11 -3.02 -49.45
C SER A 549 42.81 -3.15 -47.95
N ILE A 550 42.33 -2.09 -47.30
CA ILE A 550 42.08 -2.09 -45.84
C ILE A 550 41.03 -3.14 -45.45
N SER A 551 41.44 -4.01 -44.52
CA SER A 551 40.56 -5.01 -43.90
C SER A 551 39.53 -4.35 -42.98
N ILE A 552 38.37 -5.02 -42.76
CA ILE A 552 37.32 -4.50 -41.86
C ILE A 552 37.84 -4.34 -40.43
N GLU A 553 38.66 -5.28 -39.97
CA GLU A 553 39.25 -5.28 -38.63
C GLU A 553 40.19 -4.09 -38.43
N GLU A 554 41.04 -3.82 -39.43
CA GLU A 554 41.95 -2.69 -39.39
C GLU A 554 41.21 -1.35 -39.49
N LEU A 555 40.11 -1.30 -40.23
CA LEU A 555 39.25 -0.12 -40.30
C LEU A 555 38.62 0.22 -38.93
N TYR A 556 38.08 -0.77 -38.21
CA TYR A 556 37.57 -0.56 -36.85
C TYR A 556 38.68 -0.12 -35.89
N LEU A 557 39.87 -0.71 -36.01
CA LEU A 557 41.05 -0.35 -35.22
C LEU A 557 41.47 1.12 -35.46
N ARG A 558 41.56 1.56 -36.72
CA ARG A 558 41.94 2.94 -37.10
C ARG A 558 40.89 3.97 -36.70
N LEU A 559 39.60 3.63 -36.79
CA LEU A 559 38.51 4.48 -36.28
C LEU A 559 38.45 4.53 -34.75
N LYS A 560 39.23 3.67 -34.05
CA LYS A 560 39.19 3.46 -32.61
C LYS A 560 37.78 3.10 -32.12
N LEU A 561 37.08 2.26 -32.88
CA LEU A 561 35.73 1.78 -32.58
C LEU A 561 35.74 0.26 -32.45
N SER A 562 35.07 -0.26 -31.42
CA SER A 562 34.84 -1.70 -31.31
C SER A 562 33.58 -2.09 -32.07
N GLN A 563 33.67 -3.09 -32.96
CA GLN A 563 32.52 -3.61 -33.69
C GLN A 563 31.46 -4.17 -32.73
N ASN A 564 31.86 -4.91 -31.69
CA ASN A 564 30.94 -5.43 -30.67
C ASN A 564 30.24 -4.30 -29.90
N TYR A 565 30.93 -3.20 -29.62
CA TYR A 565 30.31 -2.03 -29.01
C TYR A 565 29.24 -1.44 -29.92
N LEU A 566 29.52 -1.28 -31.22
CA LEU A 566 28.56 -0.73 -32.18
C LEU A 566 27.38 -1.66 -32.45
N CYS A 567 27.57 -2.99 -32.49
CA CYS A 567 26.46 -3.94 -32.63
C CYS A 567 25.42 -3.79 -31.52
N ASN A 568 25.88 -3.52 -30.29
CA ASN A 568 24.99 -3.35 -29.14
C ASN A 568 24.47 -1.92 -28.98
N TYR A 569 25.26 -0.91 -29.38
CA TYR A 569 24.97 0.50 -29.12
C TYR A 569 24.30 1.23 -30.30
N ALA A 570 24.74 1.00 -31.54
CA ALA A 570 24.28 1.69 -32.75
C ALA A 570 24.53 0.83 -34.01
N PRO A 571 23.76 -0.26 -34.24
CA PRO A 571 24.01 -1.22 -35.31
C PRO A 571 23.96 -0.60 -36.73
N GLU A 572 23.22 0.48 -36.91
CA GLU A 572 23.14 1.25 -38.15
C GLU A 572 24.49 1.85 -38.58
N ILE A 573 25.40 2.11 -37.64
CA ILE A 573 26.75 2.59 -37.95
C ILE A 573 27.57 1.50 -38.65
N ASN A 574 27.40 0.22 -38.28
CA ASN A 574 28.10 -0.88 -38.95
C ASN A 574 27.66 -1.01 -40.41
N ASN A 575 26.36 -0.80 -40.68
CA ASN A 575 25.87 -0.77 -42.05
C ASN A 575 26.43 0.42 -42.83
N TYR A 576 26.50 1.59 -42.19
CA TYR A 576 27.07 2.80 -42.80
C TYR A 576 28.54 2.62 -43.20
N ILE A 577 29.35 2.02 -42.32
CA ILE A 577 30.77 1.68 -42.60
C ILE A 577 30.88 0.76 -43.83
N ARG A 578 30.02 -0.27 -43.92
CA ARG A 578 30.02 -1.20 -45.07
C ARG A 578 29.69 -0.49 -46.37
N ILE A 579 28.68 0.38 -46.37
CA ILE A 579 28.29 1.17 -47.54
C ILE A 579 29.47 2.06 -47.99
N LYS A 580 30.07 2.83 -47.06
CA LYS A 580 31.20 3.71 -47.38
C LYS A 580 32.42 2.97 -47.90
N ARG A 581 32.72 1.78 -47.36
CA ARG A 581 33.79 0.92 -47.87
C ARG A 581 33.54 0.48 -49.31
N ASN A 582 32.32 0.05 -49.62
CA ASN A 582 31.96 -0.38 -50.97
C ASN A 582 32.02 0.79 -51.96
N GLU A 583 31.56 1.99 -51.56
CA GLU A 583 31.68 3.22 -52.36
C GLU A 583 33.16 3.53 -52.69
N SER A 584 34.05 3.39 -51.70
CA SER A 584 35.49 3.61 -51.90
C SER A 584 36.11 2.61 -52.87
N LEU A 585 35.76 1.32 -52.74
CA LEU A 585 36.25 0.25 -53.63
C LEU A 585 35.84 0.48 -55.09
N SER A 586 34.58 0.86 -55.31
CA SER A 586 34.05 1.15 -56.65
C SER A 586 34.76 2.33 -57.32
N LYS A 587 35.11 3.38 -56.55
CA LYS A 587 35.88 4.53 -57.06
C LYS A 587 37.27 4.11 -57.53
N THR A 588 38.00 3.30 -56.76
CA THR A 588 39.35 2.83 -57.17
C THR A 588 39.34 1.94 -58.41
N ALA A 589 38.29 1.13 -58.62
CA ALA A 589 38.15 0.31 -59.82
C ALA A 589 37.95 1.14 -61.10
N THR A 590 37.38 2.35 -61.00
CA THR A 590 37.17 3.25 -62.15
C THR A 590 38.43 4.03 -62.56
N TYR A 591 39.42 4.15 -61.68
CA TYR A 591 40.72 4.80 -61.97
C TYR A 591 41.80 3.82 -62.43
N SER A 592 41.53 2.51 -62.42
CA SER A 592 42.47 1.45 -62.82
C SER A 592 42.21 0.89 -64.23
N LEU A 593 41.25 1.49 -64.95
CA LEU A 593 40.94 1.33 -66.37
C LEU A 593 41.28 2.66 -67.06
#